data_AF-A0A6D2HK34-F1
#
_entry.id   AF-A0A6D2HK34-F1
#
_cell.length_a   1.000
_cell.length_b   1.000
_cell.length_c   1.000
_cell.angle_alpha   90.00
_cell.angle_beta   90.00
_cell.angle_gamma   90.00
#
_symmetry.space_group_name_H-M   'P 1'
#
loop_
_entity.id
_entity.type
_entity.pdbx_description
1 polymer ?
#
loop_
_entity_poly.entity_id
_entity_poly.type
_entity_poly.pdbx_seq_one_letter_code
_entity_poly.pdbx_strand_id
1 'polypeptide(L)'
;MGRHTTHPEVLNEELIKHVERNPFYNSTSECAKEHLCNFEQLCHDYGLGDNPKKIQLFQLSLAGQAKDWAKFNAQHAFKTWNGYKGAFLTDLPKVLFMSHHHAQAIHNTIHHHQT
;
A
#
# COMPACT_ATOMS: atom_id res chain seq x y z
N MET A 1 10.87 27.21 -27.84
CA MET A 1 9.88 26.52 -26.98
C MET A 1 10.59 25.38 -26.27
N GLY A 2 10.79 25.50 -24.96
CA GLY A 2 11.62 24.59 -24.18
C GLY A 2 10.96 23.21 -24.08
N ARG A 3 11.72 22.15 -24.41
CA ARG A 3 11.31 20.78 -24.15
C ARG A 3 11.43 20.57 -22.63
N HIS A 4 10.30 20.45 -21.93
CA HIS A 4 10.30 19.86 -20.60
C HIS A 4 10.67 18.39 -20.76
N THR A 5 11.94 18.08 -20.62
CA THR A 5 12.39 16.70 -20.40
C THR A 5 12.00 16.34 -18.99
N THR A 6 10.81 15.78 -18.79
CA THR A 6 10.49 15.04 -17.57
C THR A 6 11.45 13.87 -17.52
N HIS A 7 12.52 13.99 -16.73
CA HIS A 7 13.38 12.88 -16.39
C HIS A 7 12.47 11.75 -15.87
N PRO A 8 12.47 10.55 -16.49
CA PRO A 8 11.67 9.40 -16.03
C PRO A 8 11.94 9.02 -14.57
N GLU A 9 13.04 9.52 -14.02
CA GLU A 9 13.52 9.28 -12.67
C GLU A 9 12.93 10.23 -11.63
N VAL A 10 12.37 11.38 -11.98
CA VAL A 10 11.81 12.30 -10.97
C VAL A 10 10.30 12.10 -10.89
N LEU A 11 9.82 11.62 -9.75
CA LEU A 11 8.38 11.52 -9.48
C LEU A 11 7.79 12.93 -9.41
N ASN A 12 6.63 13.12 -10.04
CA ASN A 12 5.92 14.39 -10.02
C ASN A 12 5.48 14.71 -8.57
N GLU A 13 5.85 15.88 -8.05
CA GLU A 13 5.52 16.31 -6.68
C GLU A 13 4.01 16.38 -6.44
N GLU A 14 3.23 16.81 -7.42
CA GLU A 14 1.76 16.87 -7.30
C GLU A 14 1.16 15.47 -7.25
N LEU A 15 1.74 14.52 -8.00
CA LEU A 15 1.34 13.12 -7.92
C LEU A 15 1.64 12.52 -6.54
N ILE A 16 2.82 12.83 -5.98
CA ILE A 16 3.19 12.43 -4.62
C ILE A 16 2.18 12.97 -3.60
N LYS A 17 1.90 14.28 -3.62
CA LYS A 17 0.92 14.90 -2.71
C LYS A 17 -0.47 14.28 -2.87
N HIS A 18 -0.86 13.92 -4.09
CA HIS A 18 -2.16 13.30 -4.37
C HIS A 18 -2.27 11.91 -3.72
N VAL A 19 -1.26 11.06 -3.86
CA VAL A 19 -1.28 9.72 -3.25
C VAL A 19 -1.21 9.75 -1.73
N GLU A 20 -0.57 10.77 -1.15
CA GLU A 20 -0.48 10.94 0.30
C GLU A 20 -1.77 11.49 0.93
N ARG A 21 -2.65 12.12 0.14
CA ARG A 21 -3.87 12.78 0.65
C ARG A 21 -4.94 11.81 1.14
N ASN A 22 -4.99 10.60 0.58
CA ASN A 22 -5.96 9.57 0.97
C ASN A 22 -5.25 8.23 1.14
N PRO A 23 -4.51 8.05 2.25
CA PRO A 23 -3.72 6.86 2.46
C PRO A 23 -4.60 5.67 2.84
N PHE A 24 -4.22 4.48 2.38
CA PHE A 24 -4.87 3.22 2.70
C PHE A 24 -4.31 2.64 4.00
N TYR A 25 -5.19 2.34 4.96
CA TYR A 25 -4.80 1.84 6.28
C TYR A 25 -4.90 0.32 6.42
N ASN A 26 -5.52 -0.35 5.44
CA ASN A 26 -5.94 -1.75 5.54
C ASN A 26 -6.94 -1.96 6.68
N SER A 27 -7.96 -1.11 6.78
CA SER A 27 -9.09 -1.29 7.70
C SER A 27 -10.24 -2.08 7.05
N THR A 28 -11.20 -2.55 7.84
CA THR A 28 -12.35 -3.33 7.35
C THR A 28 -13.32 -2.51 6.49
N SER A 29 -13.29 -1.19 6.59
CA SER A 29 -14.09 -0.26 5.78
C SER A 29 -13.46 0.09 4.44
N GLU A 30 -12.20 -0.29 4.21
CA GLU A 30 -11.48 0.04 2.98
C GLU A 30 -11.41 -1.18 2.06
N CYS A 31 -11.52 -0.94 0.75
CA CYS A 31 -11.37 -1.97 -0.26
C CYS A 31 -9.99 -1.88 -0.91
N ALA A 32 -9.13 -2.87 -0.68
CA ALA A 32 -7.80 -2.94 -1.30
C ALA A 32 -7.87 -2.88 -2.83
N LYS A 33 -8.85 -3.56 -3.45
CA LYS A 33 -9.02 -3.55 -4.90
C LYS A 33 -9.35 -2.16 -5.43
N GLU A 34 -10.25 -1.43 -4.78
CA GLU A 34 -10.61 -0.07 -5.18
C GLU A 34 -9.42 0.89 -5.01
N HIS A 35 -8.69 0.80 -3.90
CA HIS A 35 -7.48 1.60 -3.68
C HIS A 35 -6.44 1.39 -4.80
N LEU A 36 -6.20 0.14 -5.17
CA LEU A 36 -5.29 -0.22 -6.24
C LEU A 36 -5.77 0.32 -7.60
N CYS A 37 -7.05 0.17 -7.93
CA CYS A 37 -7.62 0.69 -9.18
C CYS A 37 -7.51 2.22 -9.26
N ASN A 38 -7.85 2.92 -8.16
CA ASN A 38 -7.76 4.38 -8.09
C ASN A 38 -6.32 4.86 -8.31
N PHE A 39 -5.34 4.16 -7.72
CA PHE A 39 -3.94 4.47 -7.92
C PHE A 39 -3.48 4.24 -9.37
N GLU A 40 -3.92 3.15 -10.02
CA GLU A 40 -3.56 2.89 -11.42
C GLU A 40 -4.16 3.93 -12.37
N GLN A 41 -5.39 4.36 -12.11
CA GLN A 41 -6.02 5.46 -12.85
C GLN A 41 -5.24 6.77 -12.66
N LEU A 42 -4.88 7.10 -11.41
CA LEU A 42 -4.08 8.29 -11.11
C LEU A 42 -2.72 8.25 -11.83
N CYS A 43 -2.04 7.11 -11.85
CA CYS A 43 -0.80 6.96 -12.61
C CYS A 43 -1.02 7.18 -14.10
N HIS A 44 -2.11 6.65 -14.66
CA HIS A 44 -2.47 6.85 -16.06
C HIS A 44 -2.71 8.34 -16.38
N ASP A 45 -3.46 9.05 -15.54
CA ASP A 45 -3.80 10.47 -15.73
C ASP A 45 -2.56 11.38 -15.68
N TYR A 46 -1.52 10.97 -14.95
CA TYR A 46 -0.24 11.66 -14.87
C TYR A 46 0.83 11.11 -15.85
N GLY A 47 0.48 10.16 -16.73
CA GLY A 47 1.40 9.58 -17.71
C GLY A 47 2.50 8.68 -17.13
N LEU A 48 2.31 8.16 -15.92
CA LEU A 48 3.28 7.35 -15.16
C LEU A 48 3.14 5.85 -15.47
N GLY A 49 3.22 5.45 -16.74
CA GLY A 49 2.96 4.08 -17.25
C GLY A 49 3.63 2.92 -16.48
N ASP A 50 4.65 2.29 -17.07
CA ASP A 50 5.44 1.21 -16.44
C ASP A 50 6.71 1.77 -15.77
N ASN A 51 6.52 2.79 -14.92
CA ASN A 51 7.63 3.43 -14.24
C ASN A 51 8.22 2.51 -13.14
N PRO A 52 9.55 2.33 -13.06
CA PRO A 52 10.17 1.51 -12.01
C PRO A 52 9.90 2.03 -10.58
N LYS A 53 9.60 3.33 -10.43
CA LYS A 53 9.26 3.97 -9.15
C LYS A 53 7.78 3.83 -8.76
N LYS A 54 6.96 3.12 -9.55
CA LYS A 54 5.53 2.91 -9.26
C LYS A 54 5.30 2.20 -7.92
N ILE A 55 6.14 1.21 -7.60
CA ILE A 55 6.12 0.55 -6.28
C ILE A 55 6.41 1.56 -5.17
N GLN A 56 7.45 2.38 -5.33
CA GLN A 56 7.81 3.42 -4.34
C GLN A 56 6.67 4.42 -4.15
N LEU A 57 6.06 4.89 -5.24
CA LEU A 57 4.93 5.82 -5.19
C LEU A 57 3.72 5.18 -4.50
N PHE A 58 3.39 3.92 -4.81
CA PHE A 58 2.29 3.23 -4.16
C PHE A 58 2.51 3.11 -2.65
N GLN A 59 3.74 2.88 -2.19
CA GLN A 59 4.05 2.81 -0.76
C GLN A 59 3.79 4.13 -0.02
N LEU A 60 3.87 5.28 -0.70
CA LEU A 60 3.49 6.57 -0.12
C LEU A 60 1.97 6.68 0.10
N SER A 61 1.18 5.93 -0.67
CA SER A 61 -0.27 5.82 -0.47
C SER A 61 -0.69 4.90 0.68
N LEU A 62 0.25 4.32 1.44
CA LEU A 62 -0.05 3.39 2.52
C LEU A 62 0.22 4.02 3.90
N ALA A 63 -0.64 3.74 4.85
CA ALA A 63 -0.52 4.15 6.25
C ALA A 63 -0.77 2.98 7.22
N GLY A 64 -0.47 3.20 8.50
CA GLY A 64 -0.69 2.23 9.57
C GLY A 64 -0.13 0.83 9.24
N GLN A 65 -0.96 -0.20 9.44
CA GLN A 65 -0.59 -1.60 9.20
C GLN A 65 -0.21 -1.86 7.73
N ALA A 66 -0.83 -1.17 6.77
CA ALA A 66 -0.47 -1.30 5.35
C ALA A 66 0.95 -0.80 5.08
N LYS A 67 1.34 0.32 5.71
CA LYS A 67 2.69 0.88 5.60
C LYS A 67 3.73 -0.03 6.24
N ASP A 68 3.41 -0.62 7.38
CA ASP A 68 4.32 -1.55 8.07
C ASP A 68 4.49 -2.84 7.26
N TRP A 69 3.41 -3.42 6.75
CA TRP A 69 3.46 -4.56 5.82
C TRP A 69 4.36 -4.26 4.62
N ALA A 70 4.23 -3.07 4.03
CA ALA A 70 5.05 -2.67 2.90
C ALA A 70 6.53 -2.56 3.28
N LYS A 71 6.88 -2.01 4.45
CA LYS A 71 8.28 -1.97 4.91
C LYS A 71 8.88 -3.38 5.07
N PHE A 72 8.12 -4.29 5.69
CA PHE A 72 8.59 -5.66 5.94
C PHE A 72 8.71 -6.52 4.67
N ASN A 73 7.81 -6.35 3.70
CA ASN A 73 7.80 -7.17 2.48
C ASN A 73 8.55 -6.54 1.30
N ALA A 74 8.60 -5.21 1.19
CA ALA A 74 8.99 -4.56 -0.05
C ALA A 74 10.47 -4.24 -0.21
N GLN A 75 11.28 -4.28 0.85
CA GLN A 75 12.70 -3.95 0.72
C GLN A 75 13.50 -4.99 -0.09
N HIS A 76 13.00 -6.23 -0.24
CA HIS A 76 13.73 -7.29 -0.96
C HIS A 76 12.90 -8.21 -1.88
N ALA A 77 11.56 -8.25 -1.77
CA ALA A 77 10.78 -9.28 -2.46
C ALA A 77 10.27 -8.91 -3.86
N PHE A 78 10.03 -7.62 -4.17
CA PHE A 78 9.31 -7.23 -5.38
C PHE A 78 10.13 -6.35 -6.31
N LYS A 79 10.46 -6.90 -7.49
CA LYS A 79 11.14 -6.19 -8.59
C LYS A 79 10.18 -5.70 -9.67
N THR A 80 8.93 -6.15 -9.65
CA THR A 80 7.92 -5.83 -10.67
C THR A 80 6.63 -5.35 -10.02
N TRP A 81 5.96 -4.39 -10.68
CA TRP A 81 4.66 -3.88 -10.24
C TRP A 81 3.61 -4.99 -10.11
N ASN A 82 3.57 -5.92 -11.07
CA ASN A 82 2.61 -7.04 -11.04
C ASN A 82 2.81 -7.97 -9.85
N GLY A 83 4.07 -8.27 -9.48
CA GLY A 83 4.35 -9.06 -8.28
C GLY A 83 3.89 -8.35 -7.00
N TYR A 84 4.14 -7.04 -6.92
CA TYR A 84 3.70 -6.22 -5.80
C TYR A 84 2.16 -6.16 -5.68
N LYS A 85 1.44 -5.99 -6.79
CA LYS A 85 -0.04 -6.01 -6.82
C LYS A 85 -0.61 -7.32 -6.30
N GLY A 86 -0.05 -8.45 -6.73
CA GLY A 86 -0.47 -9.77 -6.28
C GLY A 86 -0.38 -9.87 -4.75
N ALA A 87 0.79 -9.59 -4.19
CA ALA A 87 1.01 -9.66 -2.75
C ALA A 87 0.15 -8.66 -1.96
N PHE A 88 -0.04 -7.45 -2.49
CA PHE A 88 -0.93 -6.45 -1.88
C PHE A 88 -2.38 -6.97 -1.77
N LEU A 89 -2.88 -7.70 -2.78
CA LEU A 89 -4.24 -8.23 -2.75
C LEU A 89 -4.39 -9.54 -1.98
N THR A 90 -3.31 -10.34 -1.86
CA THR A 90 -3.39 -11.67 -1.24
C THR A 90 -2.85 -11.72 0.18
N ASP A 91 -1.80 -10.95 0.50
CA ASP A 91 -1.04 -11.10 1.74
C ASP A 91 -1.36 -10.01 2.76
N LEU A 92 -1.57 -8.77 2.32
CA LEU A 92 -1.92 -7.68 3.21
C LEU A 92 -3.25 -7.91 3.98
N PRO A 93 -4.32 -8.47 3.37
CA PRO A 93 -5.53 -8.81 4.13
C PRO A 93 -5.28 -9.83 5.24
N LYS A 94 -4.31 -10.74 5.08
CA LYS A 94 -3.96 -11.72 6.12
C LYS A 94 -3.40 -11.08 7.39
N VAL A 95 -2.77 -9.90 7.27
CA VAL A 95 -2.25 -9.14 8.42
C VAL A 95 -3.38 -8.75 9.38
N LEU A 96 -4.53 -8.31 8.85
CA LEU A 96 -5.72 -8.00 9.66
C LEU A 96 -6.20 -9.21 10.47
N PHE A 97 -6.28 -10.36 9.81
CA PHE A 97 -6.77 -11.60 10.43
C PHE A 97 -5.83 -12.12 11.51
N MET A 98 -4.52 -12.07 11.28
CA MET A 98 -3.52 -12.50 12.26
C MET A 98 -3.49 -11.58 13.50
N SER A 99 -3.58 -10.25 13.31
CA SER A 99 -3.64 -9.31 14.44
C SER A 99 -4.92 -9.49 15.27
N HIS A 100 -6.07 -9.71 14.63
CA HIS A 100 -7.32 -9.98 15.33
C HIS A 100 -7.28 -11.27 16.15
N HIS A 101 -6.71 -12.34 15.58
CA HIS A 101 -6.63 -13.62 16.29
C HIS A 101 -5.71 -13.55 17.52
N HIS A 102 -4.63 -12.77 17.45
CA HIS A 102 -3.74 -12.54 18.60
C HIS A 102 -4.45 -11.73 19.70
N ALA A 103 -5.19 -10.68 19.34
CA ALA A 103 -5.94 -9.86 20.30
C ALA A 103 -7.05 -10.68 20.99
N GLN A 104 -7.77 -11.52 20.25
CA GLN A 104 -8.81 -12.40 20.80
C GLN A 104 -8.23 -13.44 21.78
N ALA A 105 -7.07 -14.00 21.46
CA ALA A 105 -6.39 -14.97 22.33
C ALA A 105 -5.95 -14.34 23.68
N ILE A 106 -5.45 -13.11 23.67
CA ILE A 106 -5.09 -12.38 24.90
C ILE A 106 -6.35 -12.09 25.72
N HIS A 107 -7.41 -11.56 25.09
CA HIS A 107 -8.66 -11.25 25.76
C HIS A 107 -9.26 -12.48 26.46
N ASN A 108 -9.27 -13.63 25.77
CA ASN A 108 -9.81 -14.88 26.32
C ASN A 108 -8.95 -15.42 27.48
N THR A 109 -7.63 -15.24 27.43
CA THR A 109 -6.72 -15.67 28.50
C THR A 109 -6.91 -14.83 29.78
N ILE A 110 -7.15 -13.52 29.64
CA ILE A 110 -7.38 -12.62 30.79
C ILE A 110 -8.72 -12.91 31.47
N HIS A 111 -9.79 -13.13 30.70
CA HIS A 111 -11.11 -13.46 31.27
C HIS A 111 -11.15 -14.82 31.98
N HIS A 112 -10.39 -15.81 31.51
CA HIS A 112 -10.33 -17.13 32.14
C HIS A 112 -9.67 -17.12 33.53
N HIS A 113 -8.89 -16.09 33.86
CA HIS A 113 -8.20 -15.96 35.15
C HIS A 113 -9.02 -15.24 36.23
N GLN A 114 -10.28 -14.86 35.96
CA GLN A 114 -11.13 -14.09 36.88
C GLN A 114 -12.43 -14.81 37.33
N THR A 115 -12.55 -16.12 37.14
CA THR A 115 -13.65 -16.96 37.68
C THR A 115 -13.11 -18.01 38.63
#